data_AF-A0A954YEQ2-F1
#
_entry.id   AF-A0A954YEQ2-F1
#
_cell.length_a   1.000
_cell.length_b   1.000
_cell.length_c   1.000
_cell.angle_alpha   90.00
_cell.angle_beta   90.00
_cell.angle_gamma   90.00
#
_symmetry.space_group_name_H-M   'P 1'
#
loop_
_entity.id
_entity.type
_entity.pdbx_description
1 polymer ?
#
loop_
_entity_poly.entity_id
_entity_poly.type
_entity_poly.pdbx_seq_one_letter_code
_entity_poly.pdbx_strand_id
1 'polypeptide(L)'
;MGRRALGATAPAIALIGVMIVCAAAFDGDDVESAYRARFAALPSDDVAAHVELANWLHQQKAWTLLEKQCLYVLGLRPDHYNAGVLLREARQRIEEAREGSTQSPDVDSPAPAEPKAPAGLAKPPWLTMADVNRIRLGEYGLDGKAESVRVKFAAKPVEPSFESLIREAAESGRLIDPGWERTLRDGSDPERLQLILSATGLSQAARMTIESDPRLFRDFRKNVAPLIASGCARSGCHGGSTAQVFRLPTTGRRSTKYLYTLFYLLDRLETPRGRMLNRGLPDRSLLAEFMLPPDDADSDHPSVQGGYRGVVKGLKDRRYQEVVAWISRLQTPKPDYGIEYADPVWLKETSGVAAAAEAPEETP
;
A
#
# COMPACT_ATOMS: atom_id res chain seq x y z
N MET A 1 54.29 43.40 0.16
CA MET A 1 55.50 43.04 0.94
C MET A 1 55.05 42.28 2.19
N GLY A 2 55.68 41.14 2.52
CA GLY A 2 55.43 40.44 3.78
C GLY A 2 55.12 38.95 3.62
N ARG A 3 56.16 38.16 3.32
CA ARG A 3 56.17 36.69 3.46
C ARG A 3 56.10 36.29 4.93
N ARG A 4 55.42 35.19 5.25
CA ARG A 4 55.88 34.21 6.25
C ARG A 4 55.36 32.82 5.91
N ALA A 5 56.21 31.84 6.17
CA ALA A 5 56.16 30.47 5.68
C ALA A 5 55.99 29.48 6.85
N LEU A 6 55.73 28.22 6.47
CA LEU A 6 55.95 26.97 7.21
C LEU A 6 54.98 26.72 8.38
N GLY A 7 54.37 25.55 8.57
CA GLY A 7 54.48 24.25 7.92
C GLY A 7 53.93 23.20 8.91
N ALA A 8 53.21 22.19 8.42
CA ALA A 8 53.03 20.93 9.13
C ALA A 8 52.49 19.87 8.15
N THR A 9 53.33 18.89 7.89
CA THR A 9 53.05 17.67 7.13
C THR A 9 52.19 16.72 7.98
N ALA A 10 51.05 16.27 7.45
CA ALA A 10 50.29 15.15 7.99
C ALA A 10 50.54 13.90 7.10
N PRO A 11 50.66 12.69 7.68
CA PRO A 11 50.98 11.49 6.92
C PRO A 11 49.76 10.95 6.18
N ALA A 12 50.02 10.44 4.98
CA ALA A 12 49.08 9.65 4.21
C ALA A 12 48.86 8.28 4.89
N ILE A 13 47.59 7.92 5.11
CA ILE A 13 47.19 6.55 5.39
C ILE A 13 46.22 6.14 4.29
N ALA A 14 46.73 5.33 3.36
CA ALA A 14 45.94 4.58 2.40
C ALA A 14 45.72 3.17 2.98
N LEU A 15 44.46 2.79 3.18
CA LEU A 15 44.04 1.41 3.42
C LEU A 15 42.65 1.25 2.78
N ILE A 16 42.66 0.94 1.48
CA ILE A 16 41.46 0.49 0.76
C ILE A 16 41.36 -1.01 1.02
N GLY A 17 40.61 -1.37 2.06
CA GLY A 17 40.21 -2.73 2.33
C GLY A 17 39.03 -3.11 1.43
N VAL A 18 39.27 -4.02 0.49
CA VAL A 18 38.22 -4.68 -0.28
C VAL A 18 37.49 -5.63 0.67
N MET A 19 36.25 -5.28 1.06
CA MET A 19 35.35 -6.24 1.73
C MET A 19 34.83 -7.23 0.71
N ILE A 20 35.38 -8.44 0.72
CA ILE A 20 34.75 -9.63 0.14
C ILE A 20 33.75 -10.13 1.18
N VAL A 21 32.46 -9.95 0.93
CA VAL A 21 31.40 -10.58 1.73
C VAL A 21 31.23 -12.01 1.21
N CYS A 22 31.88 -12.96 1.89
CA CYS A 22 31.59 -14.38 1.73
C CYS A 22 30.23 -14.67 2.39
N ALA A 23 29.22 -15.02 1.61
CA ALA A 23 27.98 -15.60 2.11
C ALA A 23 28.26 -17.05 2.55
N ALA A 24 28.61 -17.23 3.82
CA ALA A 24 28.61 -18.55 4.44
C ALA A 24 27.16 -18.95 4.76
N ALA A 25 26.79 -20.19 4.47
CA ALA A 25 25.53 -20.77 4.93
C ALA A 25 25.58 -20.87 6.46
N PHE A 26 24.75 -20.09 7.13
CA PHE A 26 24.63 -20.08 8.59
C PHE A 26 23.71 -21.23 9.04
N ASP A 27 24.23 -22.11 9.90
CA ASP A 27 23.41 -23.05 10.67
C ASP A 27 22.44 -22.27 11.58
N GLY A 28 21.19 -22.75 11.70
CA GLY A 28 20.08 -22.04 12.36
C GLY A 28 20.31 -21.62 13.82
N ASP A 29 21.29 -22.21 14.51
CA ASP A 29 21.69 -21.84 15.88
C ASP A 29 22.34 -20.43 15.95
N ASP A 30 22.82 -19.89 14.83
CA ASP A 30 23.46 -18.57 14.80
C ASP A 30 22.44 -17.42 14.86
N VAL A 31 21.30 -17.55 14.17
CA VAL A 31 20.32 -16.46 14.06
C VAL A 31 19.67 -16.17 15.41
N GLU A 32 19.33 -17.20 16.18
CA GLU A 32 18.74 -17.03 17.51
C GLU A 32 19.74 -16.41 18.50
N SER A 33 21.00 -16.84 18.46
CA SER A 33 22.06 -16.29 19.30
C SER A 33 22.32 -14.82 18.97
N ALA A 34 22.41 -14.49 17.67
CA ALA A 34 22.55 -13.12 17.19
C ALA A 34 21.33 -12.25 17.54
N TYR A 35 20.11 -12.79 17.47
CA TYR A 35 18.90 -12.10 17.91
C TYR A 35 18.98 -11.76 19.40
N ARG A 36 19.31 -12.72 20.27
CA ARG A 36 19.42 -12.50 21.72
C ARG A 36 20.46 -11.43 22.04
N ALA A 37 21.63 -11.49 21.40
CA ALA A 37 22.70 -10.50 21.60
C ALA A 37 22.28 -9.10 21.16
N ARG A 38 21.64 -8.97 19.99
CA ARG A 38 21.13 -7.69 19.49
C ARG A 38 20.03 -7.14 20.39
N PHE A 39 19.05 -7.97 20.74
CA PHE A 39 17.95 -7.59 21.61
C PHE A 39 18.45 -7.07 22.96
N ALA A 40 19.42 -7.76 23.58
CA ALA A 40 20.00 -7.36 24.86
C ALA A 40 20.80 -6.05 24.81
N ALA A 41 21.28 -5.66 23.62
CA ALA A 41 22.02 -4.41 23.41
C ALA A 41 21.10 -3.20 23.16
N LEU A 42 19.80 -3.41 22.91
CA LEU A 42 18.86 -2.33 22.63
C LEU A 42 18.25 -1.78 23.93
N PRO A 43 18.05 -0.45 24.05
CA PRO A 43 17.21 0.12 25.09
C PRO A 43 15.78 -0.42 24.96
N SER A 44 15.18 -0.84 26.08
CA SER A 44 13.86 -1.50 26.10
C SER A 44 12.70 -0.61 25.62
N ASP A 45 12.88 0.70 25.56
CA ASP A 45 11.90 1.68 25.12
C ASP A 45 12.18 2.26 23.72
N ASP A 46 13.27 1.84 23.07
CA ASP A 46 13.62 2.30 21.72
C ASP A 46 12.86 1.52 20.64
N VAL A 47 11.62 1.98 20.40
CA VAL A 47 10.73 1.43 19.37
C VAL A 47 11.40 1.36 18.00
N ALA A 48 12.19 2.37 17.63
CA ALA A 48 12.82 2.42 16.31
C ALA A 48 13.89 1.34 16.15
N ALA A 49 14.77 1.18 17.15
CA ALA A 49 15.78 0.15 17.12
C ALA A 49 15.18 -1.27 17.15
N HIS A 50 14.08 -1.46 17.89
CA HIS A 50 13.36 -2.73 17.91
C HIS A 50 12.64 -3.06 16.59
N VAL A 51 12.22 -2.06 15.82
CA VAL A 51 11.70 -2.25 14.45
C VAL A 51 12.81 -2.63 13.48
N GLU A 52 13.99 -2.02 13.60
CA GLU A 52 15.15 -2.42 12.79
C GLU A 52 15.58 -3.87 13.07
N LEU A 53 15.49 -4.31 14.34
CA LEU A 53 15.71 -5.72 14.68
C LEU A 53 14.66 -6.64 14.05
N ALA A 54 13.39 -6.24 14.02
CA ALA A 54 12.33 -6.96 13.30
C ALA A 54 12.63 -7.05 11.80
N ASN A 55 13.01 -5.95 11.15
CA ASN A 55 13.40 -5.95 9.74
C ASN A 55 14.57 -6.90 9.46
N TRP A 56 15.57 -6.93 10.35
CA TRP A 56 16.67 -7.88 10.23
C TRP A 56 16.21 -9.33 10.33
N LEU A 57 15.34 -9.67 11.30
CA LEU A 57 14.77 -11.02 11.44
C LEU A 57 13.96 -11.44 10.22
N HIS A 58 13.22 -10.50 9.62
CA HIS A 58 12.50 -10.70 8.36
C HIS A 58 13.45 -11.06 7.22
N GLN A 59 14.57 -10.35 7.08
CA GLN A 59 15.62 -10.67 6.09
C GLN A 59 16.24 -12.06 6.33
N GLN A 60 16.40 -12.47 7.59
CA GLN A 60 16.88 -13.81 7.94
C GLN A 60 15.82 -14.91 7.78
N LYS A 61 14.57 -14.57 7.40
CA LYS A 61 13.43 -15.49 7.36
C LYS A 61 13.17 -16.20 8.69
N ALA A 62 13.53 -15.57 9.80
CA ALA A 62 13.40 -16.12 11.15
C ALA A 62 11.99 -15.86 11.71
N TRP A 63 10.97 -16.44 11.08
CA TRP A 63 9.56 -16.05 11.25
C TRP A 63 9.07 -16.09 12.71
N THR A 64 9.43 -17.12 13.47
CA THR A 64 9.03 -17.24 14.89
C THR A 64 9.67 -16.17 15.77
N LEU A 65 10.93 -15.80 15.49
CA LEU A 65 11.59 -14.70 16.21
C LEU A 65 11.03 -13.35 15.77
N LEU A 66 10.75 -13.19 14.47
CA LEU A 66 10.11 -12.00 13.92
C LEU A 66 8.75 -11.73 14.58
N GLU A 67 7.89 -12.74 14.70
CA GLU A 67 6.61 -12.62 15.39
C GLU A 67 6.79 -12.09 16.81
N LYS A 68 7.68 -12.71 17.60
CA LYS A 68 7.96 -12.29 18.98
C LYS A 68 8.44 -10.84 19.04
N GLN A 69 9.34 -10.46 18.14
CA GLN A 69 9.90 -9.10 18.10
C GLN A 69 8.84 -8.07 17.70
N CYS A 70 7.97 -8.39 16.73
CA CYS A 70 6.87 -7.51 16.34
C CYS A 70 5.84 -7.35 17.46
N LEU A 71 5.51 -8.42 18.19
CA LEU A 71 4.65 -8.35 19.37
C LEU A 71 5.26 -7.46 20.46
N TYR A 72 6.58 -7.53 20.67
CA TYR A 72 7.28 -6.64 21.59
C TYR A 72 7.14 -5.17 21.19
N VAL A 73 7.40 -4.84 19.92
CA VAL A 73 7.22 -3.48 19.38
C VAL A 73 5.79 -2.98 19.56
N LEU A 74 4.80 -3.82 19.27
CA LEU A 74 3.38 -3.48 19.44
C LEU A 74 3.00 -3.32 20.92
N GLY A 75 3.70 -3.99 21.85
CA GLY A 75 3.55 -3.76 23.28
C GLY A 75 4.00 -2.36 23.71
N LEU A 76 5.06 -1.83 23.09
CA LEU A 76 5.54 -0.46 23.34
C LEU A 76 4.70 0.61 22.63
N ARG A 77 4.28 0.32 21.39
CA ARG A 77 3.45 1.20 20.56
C ARG A 77 2.38 0.38 19.84
N PRO A 78 1.16 0.28 20.40
CA PRO A 78 0.09 -0.57 19.87
C PRO A 78 -0.35 -0.26 18.43
N ASP A 79 -0.20 0.99 18.00
CA ASP A 79 -0.55 1.47 16.66
C ASP A 79 0.65 1.48 15.69
N HIS A 80 1.76 0.81 16.03
CA HIS A 80 2.95 0.79 15.18
C HIS A 80 2.73 -0.01 13.90
N TYR A 81 2.45 0.72 12.82
CA TYR A 81 2.05 0.19 11.54
C TYR A 81 2.98 -0.92 10.97
N ASN A 82 4.29 -0.65 10.84
CA ASN A 82 5.22 -1.61 10.24
C ASN A 82 5.33 -2.93 11.03
N ALA A 83 5.28 -2.88 12.36
CA ALA A 83 5.34 -4.06 13.21
C ALA A 83 4.07 -4.91 13.06
N GLY A 84 2.90 -4.27 12.95
CA GLY A 84 1.64 -4.98 12.69
C GLY A 84 1.62 -5.66 11.32
N VAL A 85 2.23 -5.03 10.31
CA VAL A 85 2.41 -5.61 8.97
C VAL A 85 3.33 -6.83 9.02
N LEU A 86 4.53 -6.69 9.59
CA LEU A 86 5.51 -7.78 9.71
C LEU A 86 4.99 -8.94 10.56
N LEU A 87 4.19 -8.66 11.59
CA LEU A 87 3.55 -9.69 12.43
C LEU A 87 2.59 -10.56 11.63
N ARG A 88 1.73 -9.95 10.80
CA ARG A 88 0.80 -10.71 9.95
C ARG A 88 1.55 -11.60 8.98
N GLU A 89 2.60 -11.08 8.35
CA GLU A 89 3.44 -11.86 7.45
C GLU A 89 4.14 -13.01 8.19
N ALA A 90 4.77 -12.74 9.34
CA ALA A 90 5.42 -13.76 10.15
C ALA A 90 4.48 -14.91 10.49
N ARG A 91 3.25 -14.60 10.92
CA ARG A 91 2.22 -15.58 11.25
C ARG A 91 1.81 -16.42 10.04
N GLN A 92 1.58 -15.78 8.91
CA GLN A 92 1.25 -16.50 7.68
C GLN A 92 2.35 -17.50 7.32
N ARG A 93 3.62 -17.10 7.36
CA ARG A 93 4.76 -17.99 7.04
C ARG A 93 4.93 -19.14 8.03
N ILE A 94 4.66 -18.90 9.32
CA ILE A 94 4.69 -19.95 10.35
C ILE A 94 3.62 -21.01 10.05
N GLU A 95 2.42 -20.58 9.64
CA GLU A 95 1.33 -21.49 9.33
C GLU A 95 1.60 -22.29 8.04
N GLU A 96 2.04 -21.64 6.97
CA GLU A 96 2.46 -22.33 5.73
C GLU A 96 3.53 -23.40 5.99
N ALA A 97 4.49 -23.11 6.88
CA ALA A 97 5.53 -24.07 7.26
C ALA A 97 4.98 -25.25 8.08
N ARG A 98 3.91 -25.04 8.85
CA ARG A 98 3.22 -26.12 9.57
C ARG A 98 2.43 -27.01 8.63
N GLU A 99 1.66 -26.43 7.71
CA GLU A 99 0.87 -27.17 6.72
C GLU A 99 1.75 -27.93 5.72
N GLY A 100 2.87 -27.33 5.29
CA GLY A 100 3.84 -27.98 4.42
C GLY A 100 4.55 -29.17 5.08
N SER A 101 4.57 -29.23 6.42
CA SER A 101 5.14 -30.36 7.17
C SER A 101 4.20 -31.57 7.27
N THR A 102 2.92 -31.42 6.94
CA THR A 102 1.90 -32.48 7.12
C THR A 102 1.49 -33.19 5.83
N GLN A 103 2.05 -32.86 4.67
CA GLN A 103 1.75 -33.55 3.42
C GLN A 103 2.72 -34.70 3.12
N SER A 104 2.31 -35.93 3.45
CA SER A 104 2.79 -37.14 2.77
C SER A 104 2.24 -37.18 1.33
N PRO A 105 3.01 -37.68 0.35
CA PRO A 105 2.55 -37.82 -1.02
C PRO A 105 1.89 -39.19 -1.21
N ASP A 106 0.58 -39.23 -1.43
CA ASP A 106 -0.09 -40.17 -2.35
C ASP A 106 -1.61 -40.02 -2.23
N VAL A 107 -2.26 -39.41 -3.22
CA VAL A 107 -3.50 -39.95 -3.81
C VAL A 107 -3.65 -39.34 -5.21
N ASP A 108 -3.46 -40.18 -6.21
CA ASP A 108 -3.76 -39.96 -7.63
C ASP A 108 -5.30 -39.87 -7.79
N SER A 109 -5.88 -38.71 -7.48
CA SER A 109 -7.31 -38.43 -7.69
C SER A 109 -7.51 -37.76 -9.06
N PRO A 110 -8.38 -38.31 -9.94
CA PRO A 110 -8.66 -37.70 -11.24
C PRO A 110 -9.23 -36.30 -11.05
N ALA A 111 -8.59 -35.32 -11.68
CA ALA A 111 -9.02 -33.92 -11.67
C ALA A 111 -10.51 -33.82 -12.08
N PRO A 112 -11.38 -33.23 -11.25
CA PRO A 112 -12.76 -32.94 -11.63
C PRO A 112 -12.78 -32.12 -12.92
N ALA A 113 -13.61 -32.51 -13.89
CA ALA A 113 -13.79 -31.77 -15.13
C ALA A 113 -14.16 -30.31 -14.79
N GLU A 114 -13.33 -29.37 -15.25
CA GLU A 114 -13.55 -27.94 -15.03
C GLU A 114 -14.96 -27.55 -15.49
N PRO A 115 -15.80 -26.98 -14.59
CA PRO A 115 -17.11 -26.51 -14.97
C PRO A 115 -16.98 -25.46 -16.08
N LYS A 116 -17.77 -25.65 -17.14
CA LYS A 116 -17.85 -24.75 -18.30
C LYS A 116 -18.00 -23.31 -17.81
N ALA A 117 -17.00 -22.47 -18.08
CA ALA A 117 -16.93 -21.12 -17.54
C ALA A 117 -18.24 -20.35 -17.81
N PRO A 118 -18.86 -19.74 -16.79
CA PRO A 118 -20.09 -18.98 -16.95
C PRO A 118 -19.90 -17.83 -17.95
N ALA A 119 -21.02 -17.36 -18.52
CA ALA A 119 -21.06 -16.19 -19.37
C ALA A 119 -20.24 -15.04 -18.73
N GLY A 120 -19.30 -14.48 -19.49
CA GLY A 120 -18.21 -13.64 -18.97
C GLY A 120 -18.61 -12.55 -17.97
N LEU A 121 -17.70 -12.25 -17.04
CA LEU A 121 -17.92 -11.31 -15.95
C LEU A 121 -18.52 -9.96 -16.41
N ALA A 122 -19.54 -9.48 -15.69
CA ALA A 122 -20.15 -8.19 -15.95
C ALA A 122 -19.11 -7.06 -15.85
N LYS A 123 -19.27 -6.02 -16.69
CA LYS A 123 -18.43 -4.81 -16.62
C LYS A 123 -18.70 -4.09 -15.30
N PRO A 124 -17.66 -3.59 -14.61
CA PRO A 124 -17.86 -2.80 -13.41
C PRO A 124 -18.64 -1.51 -13.74
N PRO A 125 -19.57 -1.06 -12.88
CA PRO A 125 -20.24 0.22 -13.05
C PRO A 125 -19.27 1.39 -12.93
N TRP A 126 -19.61 2.55 -13.50
CA TRP A 126 -18.79 3.74 -13.34
C TRP A 126 -19.05 4.42 -12.01
N LEU A 127 -18.01 4.98 -11.41
CA LEU A 127 -18.17 5.91 -10.29
C LEU A 127 -18.90 7.18 -10.74
N THR A 128 -19.70 7.74 -9.83
CA THR A 128 -20.26 9.08 -10.04
C THR A 128 -19.17 10.14 -9.86
N MET A 129 -19.42 11.37 -10.32
CA MET A 129 -18.45 12.46 -10.09
C MET A 129 -18.36 12.84 -8.60
N ALA A 130 -19.41 12.60 -7.81
CA ALA A 130 -19.38 12.77 -6.36
C ALA A 130 -18.42 11.76 -5.73
N ASP A 131 -18.47 10.50 -6.13
CA ASP A 131 -17.56 9.45 -5.63
C ASP A 131 -16.10 9.73 -6.02
N VAL A 132 -15.87 10.15 -7.28
CA VAL A 132 -14.55 10.63 -7.72
C VAL A 132 -14.03 11.72 -6.80
N ASN A 133 -14.87 12.68 -6.44
CA ASN A 133 -14.49 13.77 -5.55
C ASN A 133 -14.18 13.27 -4.13
N ARG A 134 -14.96 12.32 -3.59
CA ARG A 134 -14.67 11.71 -2.29
C ARG A 134 -13.30 11.02 -2.26
N ILE A 135 -12.94 10.31 -3.33
CA ILE A 135 -11.59 9.73 -3.47
C ILE A 135 -10.52 10.82 -3.53
N ARG A 136 -10.74 11.90 -4.30
CA ARG A 136 -9.80 13.02 -4.39
C ARG A 136 -9.54 13.66 -3.03
N LEU A 137 -10.60 13.87 -2.25
CA LEU A 137 -10.51 14.44 -0.90
C LEU A 137 -9.83 13.45 0.05
N GLY A 138 -10.19 12.16 -0.02
CA GLY A 138 -9.64 11.13 0.86
C GLY A 138 -8.16 10.91 0.67
N GLU A 139 -7.67 10.99 -0.57
CA GLU A 139 -6.25 10.84 -0.90
C GLU A 139 -5.50 12.17 -1.04
N TYR A 140 -6.11 13.29 -0.65
CA TYR A 140 -5.44 14.59 -0.65
C TYR A 140 -4.36 14.60 0.45
N GLY A 141 -3.14 15.04 0.12
CA GLY A 141 -2.04 15.09 1.09
C GLY A 141 -2.29 16.14 2.17
N LEU A 142 -2.32 15.71 3.44
CA LEU A 142 -2.50 16.60 4.59
C LEU A 142 -1.19 17.05 5.23
N ASP A 143 -0.07 16.45 4.84
CA ASP A 143 1.25 16.78 5.37
C ASP A 143 2.00 17.81 4.52
N GLY A 144 2.70 18.72 5.19
CA GLY A 144 3.55 19.72 4.54
C GLY A 144 2.76 20.78 3.78
N LYS A 145 3.34 21.25 2.67
CA LYS A 145 2.77 22.35 1.88
C LYS A 145 1.54 21.88 1.09
N ALA A 146 0.47 22.66 1.17
CA ALA A 146 -0.75 22.47 0.39
C ALA A 146 -0.46 22.24 -1.09
N GLU A 147 -1.10 21.22 -1.66
CA GLU A 147 -0.92 20.86 -3.04
C GLU A 147 -1.64 21.84 -3.97
N SER A 148 -1.03 22.20 -5.10
CA SER A 148 -1.67 23.07 -6.09
C SER A 148 -2.81 22.35 -6.83
N VAL A 149 -4.03 22.45 -6.31
CA VAL A 149 -5.27 21.97 -6.94
C VAL A 149 -6.31 23.09 -7.06
N ARG A 150 -7.22 23.00 -8.04
CA ARG A 150 -8.40 23.87 -8.09
C ARG A 150 -9.48 23.31 -7.18
N VAL A 151 -9.97 24.12 -6.26
CA VAL A 151 -11.00 23.76 -5.28
C VAL A 151 -12.20 24.69 -5.43
N LYS A 152 -13.39 24.16 -5.21
CA LYS A 152 -14.61 24.94 -5.01
C LYS A 152 -15.24 24.56 -3.69
N PHE A 153 -15.65 25.56 -2.92
CA PHE A 153 -16.46 25.40 -1.74
C PHE A 153 -17.94 25.68 -2.08
N ALA A 154 -18.86 25.01 -1.41
CA ALA A 154 -20.28 25.26 -1.57
C ALA A 154 -20.60 26.74 -1.24
N ALA A 155 -21.30 27.42 -2.15
CA ALA A 155 -21.58 28.86 -2.02
C ALA A 155 -22.65 29.19 -0.97
N LYS A 156 -23.50 28.22 -0.62
CA LYS A 156 -24.57 28.45 0.36
C LYS A 156 -24.03 28.26 1.78
N PRO A 157 -24.41 29.12 2.75
CA PRO A 157 -24.15 28.87 4.15
C PRO A 157 -24.78 27.53 4.53
N VAL A 158 -23.99 26.65 5.12
CA VAL A 158 -24.44 25.38 5.68
C VAL A 158 -23.99 25.39 7.13
N GLU A 159 -24.93 25.14 8.03
CA GLU A 159 -24.65 24.99 9.46
C GLU A 159 -24.26 23.54 9.78
N PRO A 160 -23.23 23.31 10.63
CA PRO A 160 -22.31 24.32 11.17
C PRO A 160 -21.35 24.88 10.09
N SER A 161 -20.97 26.15 10.22
CA SER A 161 -19.95 26.76 9.35
C SER A 161 -18.59 26.05 9.46
N PHE A 162 -17.72 26.18 8.45
CA PHE A 162 -16.36 25.63 8.55
C PHE A 162 -15.58 26.23 9.72
N GLU A 163 -15.77 27.52 10.00
CA GLU A 163 -15.14 28.17 11.15
C GLU A 163 -15.56 27.52 12.47
N SER A 164 -16.85 27.25 12.65
CA SER A 164 -17.37 26.58 13.85
C SER A 164 -16.76 25.18 14.03
N LEU A 165 -16.74 24.39 12.94
CA LEU A 165 -16.16 23.04 12.95
C LEU A 165 -14.66 23.03 13.24
N ILE A 166 -13.91 23.97 12.66
CA ILE A 166 -12.45 24.09 12.87
C ILE A 166 -12.16 24.56 14.29
N ARG A 167 -12.92 25.54 14.80
CA ARG A 167 -12.81 26.04 16.17
C ARG A 167 -13.04 24.90 17.17
N GLU A 168 -14.11 24.12 17.00
CA GLU A 168 -14.40 22.96 17.84
C GLU A 168 -13.25 21.94 17.82
N ALA A 169 -12.71 21.62 16.63
CA ALA A 169 -11.58 20.71 16.50
C ALA A 169 -10.30 21.23 17.17
N ALA A 170 -10.04 22.54 17.10
CA ALA A 170 -8.90 23.19 17.76
C ALA A 170 -9.07 23.18 19.29
N GLU A 171 -10.25 23.54 19.81
CA GLU A 171 -10.58 23.54 21.24
C GLU A 171 -10.52 22.13 21.84
N SER A 172 -10.90 21.11 21.07
CA SER A 172 -10.80 19.70 21.49
C SER A 172 -9.39 19.11 21.32
N GLY A 173 -8.41 19.88 20.83
CA GLY A 173 -7.05 19.39 20.57
C GLY A 173 -6.91 18.42 19.39
N ARG A 174 -7.95 18.26 18.55
CA ARG A 174 -7.90 17.41 17.34
C ARG A 174 -7.15 18.08 16.19
N LEU A 175 -7.06 19.42 16.21
CA LEU A 175 -6.30 20.20 15.25
C LEU A 175 -5.15 20.94 15.96
N ILE A 176 -3.92 20.66 15.55
CA ILE A 176 -2.70 21.30 16.07
C ILE A 176 -2.19 22.31 15.02
N ASP A 177 -2.94 23.39 14.80
CA ASP A 177 -2.51 24.51 13.95
C ASP A 177 -2.83 25.85 14.65
N PRO A 178 -1.86 26.50 15.32
CA PRO A 178 -2.10 27.77 16.00
C PRO A 178 -2.43 28.92 15.03
N GLY A 179 -2.21 28.74 13.72
CA GLY A 179 -2.50 29.70 12.66
C GLY A 179 -3.85 29.48 11.98
N TRP A 180 -4.68 28.55 12.45
CA TRP A 180 -5.89 28.11 11.74
C TRP A 180 -6.83 29.26 11.35
N GLU A 181 -7.01 30.27 12.22
CA GLU A 181 -7.87 31.43 11.95
C GLU A 181 -7.35 32.26 10.76
N ARG A 182 -6.03 32.46 10.71
CA ARG A 182 -5.37 33.17 9.60
C ARG A 182 -5.47 32.34 8.32
N THR A 183 -5.21 31.04 8.37
CA THR A 183 -5.31 30.15 7.20
C THR A 183 -6.73 30.12 6.66
N LEU A 184 -7.75 30.07 7.52
CA LEU A 184 -9.14 30.08 7.10
C LEU A 184 -9.52 31.41 6.43
N ARG A 185 -9.12 32.55 7.01
CA ARG A 185 -9.47 33.89 6.49
C ARG A 185 -8.66 34.27 5.26
N ASP A 186 -7.34 34.09 5.30
CA ASP A 186 -6.40 34.69 4.35
C ASP A 186 -5.68 33.65 3.48
N GLY A 187 -5.79 32.35 3.81
CA GLY A 187 -5.15 31.28 3.06
C GLY A 187 -5.74 31.08 1.67
N SER A 188 -4.93 30.50 0.79
CA SER A 188 -5.38 30.04 -0.53
C SER A 188 -6.39 28.89 -0.39
N ASP A 189 -7.19 28.65 -1.44
CA ASP A 189 -8.21 27.60 -1.40
C ASP A 189 -7.65 26.19 -1.10
N PRO A 190 -6.45 25.79 -1.59
CA PRO A 190 -5.83 24.53 -1.18
C PRO A 190 -5.38 24.48 0.29
N GLU A 191 -4.92 25.60 0.85
CA GLU A 191 -4.55 25.70 2.27
C GLU A 191 -5.79 25.60 3.16
N ARG A 192 -6.88 26.29 2.78
CA ARG A 192 -8.19 26.15 3.43
C ARG A 192 -8.73 24.73 3.34
N LEU A 193 -8.61 24.09 2.18
CA LEU A 193 -9.00 22.69 1.98
C LEU A 193 -8.23 21.75 2.91
N GLN A 194 -6.91 21.88 2.97
CA GLN A 194 -6.05 21.08 3.84
C GLN A 194 -6.43 21.25 5.32
N LEU A 195 -6.67 22.50 5.74
CA LEU A 195 -7.13 22.81 7.09
C LEU A 195 -8.48 22.15 7.41
N ILE A 196 -9.47 22.31 6.53
CA ILE A 196 -10.82 21.74 6.72
C ILE A 196 -10.75 20.21 6.78
N LEU A 197 -9.99 19.56 5.89
CA LEU A 197 -9.82 18.11 5.89
C LEU A 197 -9.09 17.62 7.14
N SER A 198 -8.07 18.34 7.62
CA SER A 198 -7.37 18.00 8.86
C SER A 198 -8.27 18.07 10.08
N ALA A 199 -9.19 19.05 10.12
CA ALA A 199 -10.13 19.21 11.23
C ALA A 199 -11.33 18.25 11.17
N THR A 200 -11.85 17.98 9.97
CA THR A 200 -13.18 17.35 9.79
C THR A 200 -13.16 16.00 9.07
N GLY A 201 -12.01 15.57 8.55
CA GLY A 201 -11.91 14.42 7.66
C GLY A 201 -12.82 14.56 6.44
N LEU A 202 -13.48 13.46 6.07
CA LEU A 202 -14.42 13.43 4.93
C LEU A 202 -15.87 13.75 5.30
N SER A 203 -16.16 14.09 6.55
CA SER A 203 -17.53 14.41 7.00
C SER A 203 -18.15 15.59 6.22
N GLN A 204 -17.32 16.52 5.73
CA GLN A 204 -17.74 17.69 4.97
C GLN A 204 -17.53 17.54 3.45
N ALA A 205 -17.28 16.33 2.93
CA ALA A 205 -16.93 16.11 1.53
C ALA A 205 -17.98 16.66 0.53
N ALA A 206 -19.26 16.70 0.90
CA ALA A 206 -20.32 17.26 0.06
C ALA A 206 -20.23 18.78 -0.15
N ARG A 207 -19.46 19.50 0.69
CA ARG A 207 -19.32 20.96 0.65
C ARG A 207 -18.06 21.43 -0.08
N MET A 208 -17.25 20.51 -0.57
CA MET A 208 -15.95 20.78 -1.19
C MET A 208 -15.84 19.99 -2.48
N THR A 209 -15.27 20.59 -3.52
CA THR A 209 -14.99 19.89 -4.77
C THR A 209 -13.58 20.20 -5.24
N ILE A 210 -12.77 19.16 -5.41
CA ILE A 210 -11.48 19.25 -6.08
C ILE A 210 -11.73 19.06 -7.58
N GLU A 211 -11.49 20.08 -8.39
CA GLU A 211 -11.76 20.07 -9.83
C GLU A 211 -10.62 19.46 -10.66
N SER A 212 -9.38 19.54 -10.18
CA SER A 212 -8.18 19.02 -10.83
C SER A 212 -7.60 17.82 -10.08
N ASP A 213 -6.98 16.87 -10.78
CA ASP A 213 -6.37 15.69 -10.13
C ASP A 213 -5.27 16.12 -9.12
N PRO A 214 -5.33 15.65 -7.85
CA PRO A 214 -4.20 15.72 -6.92
C PRO A 214 -2.96 15.00 -7.49
N ARG A 215 -1.78 15.27 -6.92
CA ARG A 215 -0.47 14.80 -7.40
C ARG A 215 -0.44 13.29 -7.50
N LEU A 216 -0.96 12.61 -6.48
CA LEU A 216 -1.11 11.17 -6.47
C LEU A 216 -1.81 10.65 -7.74
N PHE A 217 -2.91 11.30 -8.13
CA PHE A 217 -3.69 10.89 -9.31
C PHE A 217 -3.11 11.37 -10.63
N ARG A 218 -2.36 12.48 -10.64
CA ARG A 218 -1.54 12.86 -11.81
C ARG A 218 -0.48 11.80 -12.09
N ASP A 219 0.18 11.30 -11.05
CA ASP A 219 1.19 10.25 -11.17
C ASP A 219 0.54 8.91 -11.55
N PHE A 220 -0.60 8.55 -10.93
CA PHE A 220 -1.36 7.36 -11.32
C PHE A 220 -1.73 7.39 -12.80
N ARG A 221 -2.31 8.50 -13.27
CA ARG A 221 -2.72 8.71 -14.66
C ARG A 221 -1.54 8.58 -15.62
N LYS A 222 -0.38 9.15 -15.27
CA LYS A 222 0.77 9.24 -16.16
C LYS A 222 1.61 7.96 -16.20
N ASN A 223 1.84 7.35 -15.03
CA ASN A 223 2.87 6.31 -14.87
C ASN A 223 2.26 4.92 -14.62
N VAL A 224 1.15 4.83 -13.89
CA VAL A 224 0.63 3.52 -13.42
C VAL A 224 -0.51 3.01 -14.29
N ALA A 225 -1.57 3.80 -14.48
CA ALA A 225 -2.75 3.41 -15.25
C ALA A 225 -2.42 2.93 -16.69
N PRO A 226 -1.45 3.51 -17.43
CA PRO A 226 -1.08 2.98 -18.74
C PRO A 226 -0.48 1.57 -18.69
N LEU A 227 0.27 1.22 -17.64
CA LEU A 227 0.82 -0.12 -17.44
C LEU A 227 -0.29 -1.13 -17.20
N ILE A 228 -1.26 -0.77 -16.36
CA ILE A 228 -2.43 -1.62 -16.08
C ILE A 228 -3.29 -1.79 -17.34
N ALA A 229 -3.55 -0.69 -18.05
CA ALA A 229 -4.39 -0.70 -19.26
C ALA A 229 -3.77 -1.50 -20.41
N SER A 230 -2.44 -1.51 -20.50
CA SER A 230 -1.70 -2.21 -21.54
C SER A 230 -1.22 -3.59 -21.12
N GLY A 231 -1.16 -3.91 -19.83
CA GLY A 231 -0.69 -5.19 -19.31
C GLY A 231 -1.81 -6.11 -18.85
N CYS A 232 -2.65 -5.61 -17.94
CA CYS A 232 -3.65 -6.41 -17.22
C CYS A 232 -5.04 -6.31 -17.85
N ALA A 233 -5.45 -5.10 -18.30
CA ALA A 233 -6.79 -4.84 -18.84
C ALA A 233 -6.91 -5.13 -20.35
N ARG A 234 -6.17 -6.14 -20.86
CA ARG A 234 -6.31 -6.64 -22.23
C ARG A 234 -7.56 -7.52 -22.36
N SER A 235 -8.08 -7.65 -23.58
CA SER A 235 -9.25 -8.49 -23.86
C SER A 235 -9.05 -9.96 -23.45
N GLY A 236 -7.84 -10.50 -23.59
CA GLY A 236 -7.52 -11.88 -23.19
C GLY A 236 -7.25 -12.10 -21.70
N CYS A 237 -7.24 -11.02 -20.90
CA CYS A 237 -6.95 -11.07 -19.46
C CYS A 237 -8.14 -10.46 -18.69
N HIS A 238 -7.93 -9.36 -17.97
CA HIS A 238 -8.97 -8.75 -17.13
C HIS A 238 -9.86 -7.73 -17.86
N GLY A 239 -9.62 -7.43 -19.14
CA GLY A 239 -10.36 -6.42 -19.88
C GLY A 239 -11.55 -6.94 -20.70
N GLY A 240 -11.54 -8.23 -21.07
CA GLY A 240 -12.51 -8.82 -21.97
C GLY A 240 -13.60 -9.63 -21.28
N SER A 241 -14.37 -10.35 -22.08
CA SER A 241 -15.38 -11.31 -21.61
C SER A 241 -14.77 -12.62 -21.10
N THR A 242 -13.49 -12.88 -21.37
CA THR A 242 -12.78 -14.08 -20.91
C THR A 242 -12.13 -13.89 -19.53
N ALA A 243 -12.32 -12.74 -18.90
CA ALA A 243 -11.87 -12.50 -17.54
C ALA A 243 -12.54 -13.48 -16.58
N GLN A 244 -11.76 -14.17 -15.76
CA GLN A 244 -12.27 -15.22 -14.86
C GLN A 244 -12.49 -14.75 -13.43
N VAL A 245 -11.52 -14.07 -12.84
CA VAL A 245 -11.55 -13.69 -11.41
C VAL A 245 -12.20 -12.33 -11.20
N PHE A 246 -11.77 -11.33 -11.96
CA PHE A 246 -12.31 -9.97 -11.91
C PHE A 246 -12.13 -9.27 -13.24
N ARG A 247 -12.94 -8.23 -13.46
CA ARG A 247 -12.93 -7.46 -14.72
C ARG A 247 -12.61 -5.99 -14.50
N LEU A 248 -11.59 -5.52 -15.20
CA LEU A 248 -11.19 -4.12 -15.22
C LEU A 248 -11.97 -3.32 -16.28
N PRO A 249 -12.22 -2.02 -16.04
CA PRO A 249 -12.77 -1.15 -17.07
C PRO A 249 -11.80 -1.07 -18.26
N THR A 250 -12.34 -0.98 -19.48
CA THR A 250 -11.52 -0.92 -20.72
C THR A 250 -11.84 0.26 -21.63
N THR A 251 -13.02 0.88 -21.50
CA THR A 251 -13.45 2.01 -22.32
C THR A 251 -13.15 3.34 -21.64
N GLY A 252 -12.98 4.41 -22.43
CA GLY A 252 -12.78 5.75 -21.89
C GLY A 252 -11.47 5.93 -21.11
N ARG A 253 -10.38 5.26 -21.51
CA ARG A 253 -9.08 5.19 -20.79
C ARG A 253 -8.45 6.54 -20.38
N ARG A 254 -8.86 7.64 -21.02
CA ARG A 254 -8.40 9.01 -20.72
C ARG A 254 -9.35 9.79 -19.80
N SER A 255 -10.56 9.29 -19.59
CA SER A 255 -11.59 9.95 -18.79
C SER A 255 -11.27 9.87 -17.31
N THR A 256 -11.71 10.87 -16.55
CA THR A 256 -11.59 10.87 -15.09
C THR A 256 -12.36 9.70 -14.48
N LYS A 257 -13.59 9.42 -14.93
CA LYS A 257 -14.38 8.27 -14.45
C LYS A 257 -13.61 6.95 -14.60
N TYR A 258 -12.97 6.73 -15.75
CA TYR A 258 -12.15 5.53 -15.96
C TYR A 258 -11.05 5.38 -14.92
N LEU A 259 -10.25 6.43 -14.71
CA LEU A 259 -9.09 6.36 -13.84
C LEU A 259 -9.47 6.13 -12.38
N TYR A 260 -10.47 6.84 -11.90
CA TYR A 260 -10.90 6.71 -10.51
C TYR A 260 -11.67 5.40 -10.27
N THR A 261 -12.47 4.93 -11.23
CA THR A 261 -13.07 3.58 -11.13
C THR A 261 -11.99 2.50 -11.16
N LEU A 262 -10.97 2.62 -12.01
CA LEU A 262 -9.84 1.69 -12.02
C LEU A 262 -9.11 1.68 -10.66
N PHE A 263 -8.75 2.85 -10.15
CA PHE A 263 -8.12 2.98 -8.83
C PHE A 263 -8.97 2.36 -7.73
N TYR A 264 -10.25 2.71 -7.66
CA TYR A 264 -11.16 2.24 -6.60
C TYR A 264 -11.32 0.72 -6.61
N LEU A 265 -11.41 0.11 -7.80
CA LEU A 265 -11.46 -1.35 -7.92
C LEU A 265 -10.16 -1.99 -7.41
N LEU A 266 -8.99 -1.46 -7.82
CA LEU A 266 -7.70 -1.97 -7.34
C LEU A 266 -7.55 -1.81 -5.82
N ASP A 267 -8.02 -0.70 -5.26
CA ASP A 267 -7.96 -0.43 -3.82
C ASP A 267 -8.92 -1.29 -2.99
N ARG A 268 -9.93 -1.90 -3.62
CA ARG A 268 -10.88 -2.82 -2.97
C ARG A 268 -10.60 -4.29 -3.23
N LEU A 269 -9.86 -4.62 -4.29
CA LEU A 269 -9.56 -5.99 -4.64
C LEU A 269 -8.61 -6.61 -3.62
N GLU A 270 -9.08 -7.67 -2.99
CA GLU A 270 -8.34 -8.54 -2.08
C GLU A 270 -8.59 -9.98 -2.51
N THR A 271 -7.57 -10.81 -2.37
CA THR A 271 -7.63 -12.25 -2.67
C THR A 271 -6.98 -12.99 -1.50
N PRO A 272 -7.09 -14.33 -1.43
CA PRO A 272 -6.35 -15.11 -0.42
C PRO A 272 -4.83 -14.88 -0.44
N ARG A 273 -4.28 -14.40 -1.57
CA ARG A 273 -2.85 -14.10 -1.73
C ARG A 273 -2.47 -12.70 -1.26
N GLY A 274 -3.44 -11.88 -0.86
CA GLY A 274 -3.25 -10.53 -0.36
C GLY A 274 -4.00 -9.46 -1.14
N ARG A 275 -3.63 -8.21 -0.88
CA ARG A 275 -4.29 -7.01 -1.41
C ARG A 275 -3.70 -6.60 -2.75
N MET A 276 -4.57 -6.19 -3.66
CA MET A 276 -4.16 -5.62 -4.93
C MET A 276 -3.35 -4.34 -4.74
N LEU A 277 -3.77 -3.46 -3.81
CA LEU A 277 -2.97 -2.35 -3.32
C LEU A 277 -2.68 -2.55 -1.82
N ASN A 278 -1.48 -3.05 -1.52
CA ASN A 278 -0.97 -3.14 -0.16
C ASN A 278 -0.23 -1.85 0.20
N ARG A 279 -0.93 -0.94 0.88
CA ARG A 279 -0.36 0.37 1.27
C ARG A 279 0.83 0.25 2.22
N GLY A 280 0.94 -0.86 2.96
CA GLY A 280 1.96 -1.02 3.99
C GLY A 280 3.20 -1.75 3.57
N LEU A 281 3.07 -2.61 2.57
CA LEU A 281 4.18 -3.19 1.85
C LEU A 281 3.93 -2.93 0.36
N PRO A 282 4.25 -1.73 -0.14
CA PRO A 282 3.93 -1.32 -1.50
C PRO A 282 4.49 -2.26 -2.57
N ASP A 283 5.68 -2.80 -2.34
CA ASP A 283 6.35 -3.80 -3.18
C ASP A 283 5.67 -5.17 -3.15
N ARG A 284 5.01 -5.52 -2.04
CA ARG A 284 4.19 -6.73 -1.86
C ARG A 284 2.73 -6.56 -2.28
N SER A 285 2.38 -5.45 -2.91
CA SER A 285 1.06 -5.31 -3.52
C SER A 285 0.92 -6.31 -4.65
N LEU A 286 -0.21 -7.04 -4.73
CA LEU A 286 -0.40 -7.98 -5.85
C LEU A 286 -0.33 -7.25 -7.20
N LEU A 287 -0.70 -5.96 -7.27
CA LEU A 287 -0.49 -5.17 -8.48
C LEU A 287 0.99 -5.10 -8.90
N ALA A 288 1.91 -4.92 -7.95
CA ALA A 288 3.34 -4.82 -8.21
C ALA A 288 3.94 -6.20 -8.54
N GLU A 289 3.64 -7.21 -7.71
CA GLU A 289 4.06 -8.61 -7.91
C GLU A 289 3.58 -9.14 -9.27
N PHE A 290 2.29 -8.95 -9.58
CA PHE A 290 1.73 -9.40 -10.85
C PHE A 290 2.23 -8.60 -12.04
N MET A 291 2.98 -7.50 -11.90
CA MET A 291 3.64 -6.84 -13.03
C MET A 291 5.00 -7.47 -13.37
N LEU A 292 5.60 -8.22 -12.46
CA LEU A 292 6.92 -8.83 -12.65
C LEU A 292 6.85 -10.09 -13.54
N PRO A 293 7.96 -10.46 -14.19
CA PRO A 293 8.14 -11.81 -14.72
C PRO A 293 8.00 -12.85 -13.59
N PRO A 294 7.52 -14.08 -13.87
CA PRO A 294 7.35 -15.13 -12.84
C PRO A 294 8.63 -15.38 -12.02
N ASP A 295 9.80 -15.44 -12.67
CA ASP A 295 11.07 -15.71 -11.99
C ASP A 295 11.50 -14.61 -10.98
N ASP A 296 10.91 -13.41 -11.08
CA ASP A 296 11.20 -12.27 -10.19
C ASP A 296 10.09 -12.03 -9.15
N ALA A 297 8.92 -12.66 -9.31
CA ALA A 297 7.75 -12.42 -8.47
C ALA A 297 7.75 -13.39 -7.28
N ASP A 298 7.51 -12.87 -6.07
CA ASP A 298 7.24 -13.75 -4.93
C ASP A 298 5.79 -14.25 -4.96
N SER A 299 4.92 -13.55 -5.69
CA SER A 299 3.57 -14.00 -6.00
C SER A 299 3.32 -14.06 -7.50
N ASP A 300 3.44 -15.25 -8.08
CA ASP A 300 3.16 -15.52 -9.48
C ASP A 300 1.78 -15.05 -9.93
N HIS A 301 1.71 -14.40 -11.08
CA HIS A 301 0.43 -14.14 -11.74
C HIS A 301 -0.26 -15.49 -12.05
N PRO A 302 -1.58 -15.65 -11.78
CA PRO A 302 -2.32 -16.84 -12.18
C PRO A 302 -2.14 -17.18 -13.66
N SER A 303 -2.12 -18.47 -14.01
CA SER A 303 -1.94 -18.89 -15.40
C SER A 303 -3.03 -18.28 -16.30
N VAL A 304 -2.62 -17.73 -17.44
CA VAL A 304 -3.50 -17.18 -18.48
C VAL A 304 -3.22 -17.87 -19.80
N GLN A 305 -4.23 -17.93 -20.67
CA GLN A 305 -4.05 -18.50 -22.01
C GLN A 305 -2.94 -17.77 -22.77
N GLY A 306 -1.93 -18.53 -23.23
CA GLY A 306 -0.75 -17.98 -23.91
C GLY A 306 0.41 -17.58 -22.99
N GLY A 307 0.27 -17.81 -21.68
CA GLY A 307 1.30 -17.55 -20.67
C GLY A 307 1.42 -16.08 -20.29
N TYR A 308 1.80 -15.84 -19.03
CA TYR A 308 2.13 -14.51 -18.54
C TYR A 308 3.66 -14.31 -18.55
N ARG A 309 4.13 -13.11 -18.94
CA ARG A 309 5.57 -12.80 -19.08
C ARG A 309 6.03 -11.56 -18.30
N GLY A 310 5.17 -10.95 -17.50
CA GLY A 310 5.43 -9.65 -16.89
C GLY A 310 5.07 -8.45 -17.79
N VAL A 311 4.71 -7.34 -17.15
CA VAL A 311 4.52 -6.00 -17.75
C VAL A 311 5.82 -5.18 -17.67
N VAL A 312 6.62 -5.45 -16.65
CA VAL A 312 7.94 -4.87 -16.41
C VAL A 312 9.04 -5.91 -16.61
N LYS A 313 10.29 -5.47 -16.67
CA LYS A 313 11.45 -6.36 -16.89
C LYS A 313 12.01 -7.00 -15.61
N GLY A 314 11.47 -6.65 -14.44
CA GLY A 314 11.95 -7.07 -13.14
C GLY A 314 12.00 -5.94 -12.12
N LEU A 315 12.51 -6.22 -10.92
CA LEU A 315 12.49 -5.32 -9.76
C LEU A 315 13.25 -4.00 -9.96
N LYS A 316 14.25 -3.99 -10.85
CA LYS A 316 15.05 -2.79 -11.18
C LYS A 316 14.48 -1.95 -12.33
N ASP A 317 13.37 -2.38 -12.95
CA ASP A 317 12.70 -1.59 -14.00
C ASP A 317 12.15 -0.30 -13.38
N ARG A 318 12.49 0.85 -13.97
CA ARG A 318 12.01 2.17 -13.50
C ARG A 318 10.49 2.19 -13.35
N ARG A 319 9.75 1.51 -14.25
CA ARG A 319 8.28 1.45 -14.22
C ARG A 319 7.75 0.69 -13.00
N TYR A 320 8.45 -0.36 -12.57
CA TYR A 320 8.11 -1.08 -11.34
C TYR A 320 8.30 -0.16 -10.13
N GLN A 321 9.44 0.49 -10.04
CA GLN A 321 9.75 1.44 -8.96
C GLN A 321 8.74 2.61 -8.92
N GLU A 322 8.30 3.11 -10.07
CA GLU A 322 7.25 4.14 -10.16
C GLU A 322 5.90 3.66 -9.61
N VAL A 323 5.53 2.38 -9.80
CA VAL A 323 4.31 1.80 -9.24
C VAL A 323 4.44 1.65 -7.73
N VAL A 324 5.53 1.05 -7.24
CA VAL A 324 5.79 0.88 -5.80
C VAL A 324 5.82 2.22 -5.08
N ALA A 325 6.54 3.21 -5.62
CA ALA A 325 6.61 4.56 -5.06
C ALA A 325 5.30 5.35 -5.18
N TRP A 326 4.39 4.96 -6.08
CA TRP A 326 3.04 5.51 -6.12
C TRP A 326 2.17 4.91 -5.02
N ILE A 327 2.20 3.58 -4.84
CA ILE A 327 1.45 2.89 -3.78
C ILE A 327 1.90 3.37 -2.40
N SER A 328 3.20 3.57 -2.19
CA SER A 328 3.77 4.03 -0.91
C SER A 328 3.33 5.44 -0.49
N ARG A 329 2.70 6.20 -1.39
CA ARG A 329 2.19 7.56 -1.13
C ARG A 329 0.69 7.61 -0.91
N LEU A 330 0.02 6.47 -0.99
CA LEU A 330 -1.40 6.36 -0.64
C LEU A 330 -1.59 6.61 0.86
N GLN A 331 -2.71 7.25 1.22
CA GLN A 331 -3.01 7.57 2.62
C GLN A 331 -3.04 6.31 3.50
N THR A 332 -2.39 6.36 4.66
CA THR A 332 -2.34 5.25 5.62
C THR A 332 -2.72 5.77 7.01
N PRO A 333 -3.82 5.26 7.62
CA PRO A 333 -4.68 4.18 7.15
C PRO A 333 -5.48 4.55 5.88
N LYS A 334 -5.99 3.53 5.17
CA LYS A 334 -6.87 3.73 4.00
C LYS A 334 -8.06 4.58 4.42
N PRO A 335 -8.35 5.71 3.73
CA PRO A 335 -9.52 6.52 4.00
C PRO A 335 -10.82 5.74 3.74
N ASP A 336 -11.80 5.88 4.62
CA ASP A 336 -13.18 5.52 4.28
C ASP A 336 -13.77 6.60 3.40
N TYR A 337 -13.85 6.33 2.09
CA TYR A 337 -14.39 7.29 1.14
C TYR A 337 -15.91 7.48 1.28
N GLY A 338 -16.66 6.67 2.03
CA GLY A 338 -18.12 6.77 2.12
C GLY A 338 -18.82 6.61 0.77
N ILE A 339 -18.32 5.71 -0.09
CA ILE A 339 -18.85 5.46 -1.44
C ILE A 339 -19.74 4.22 -1.42
N GLU A 340 -21.01 4.40 -1.79
CA GLU A 340 -21.96 3.33 -2.03
C GLU A 340 -21.78 2.80 -3.46
N TYR A 341 -20.74 1.99 -3.67
CA TYR A 341 -20.47 1.41 -4.97
C TYR A 341 -21.27 0.12 -5.17
N ALA A 342 -21.96 0.01 -6.30
CA ALA A 342 -22.61 -1.22 -6.73
C ALA A 342 -21.56 -2.26 -7.11
N ASP A 343 -21.02 -2.95 -6.11
CA ASP A 343 -19.99 -3.97 -6.30
C ASP A 343 -20.49 -5.02 -7.32
N PRO A 344 -19.76 -5.24 -8.41
CA PRO A 344 -20.08 -6.34 -9.30
C PRO A 344 -19.96 -7.66 -8.53
N VAL A 345 -20.78 -8.65 -8.90
CA VAL A 345 -20.91 -9.93 -8.15
C VAL A 345 -19.54 -10.55 -7.83
N TRP A 346 -18.63 -10.56 -8.82
CA TRP A 346 -17.28 -11.11 -8.69
C TRP A 346 -16.39 -10.39 -7.66
N LEU A 347 -16.65 -9.11 -7.36
CA LEU A 347 -15.89 -8.36 -6.36
C LEU A 347 -16.27 -8.79 -4.93
N LYS A 348 -17.53 -9.18 -4.72
CA LYS A 348 -18.01 -9.67 -3.42
C LYS A 348 -17.46 -11.07 -3.14
N GLU A 349 -17.47 -11.94 -4.15
CA GLU A 349 -16.96 -13.31 -4.04
C GLU A 349 -15.46 -13.33 -3.70
N THR A 350 -14.65 -12.54 -4.41
CA THR A 350 -13.20 -12.44 -4.15
C THR A 350 -12.88 -11.92 -2.75
N SER A 351 -13.67 -10.95 -2.24
CA SER A 351 -13.52 -10.41 -0.88
C SER A 351 -14.00 -11.38 0.20
N GLY A 352 -15.04 -12.19 -0.09
CA GLY A 352 -15.64 -13.11 0.87
C GLY A 352 -14.78 -14.34 1.17
N VAL A 353 -14.00 -14.83 0.21
CA VAL A 353 -13.06 -15.95 0.44
C VAL A 353 -11.98 -15.58 1.46
N ALA A 354 -11.51 -14.33 1.44
CA ALA A 354 -10.53 -13.86 2.42
C ALA A 354 -11.09 -13.83 3.85
N ALA A 355 -12.37 -13.45 4.02
CA ALA A 355 -13.01 -13.39 5.34
C ALA A 355 -13.38 -14.78 5.90
N ALA A 356 -13.71 -15.75 5.04
CA ALA A 356 -14.09 -17.11 5.46
C ALA A 356 -12.87 -17.94 5.93
N ALA A 357 -11.67 -17.63 5.46
CA ALA A 357 -10.44 -18.28 5.91
C ALA A 357 -9.99 -17.85 7.32
N GLU A 358 -10.60 -16.80 7.89
CA GLU A 358 -10.24 -16.25 9.21
C GLU A 358 -11.20 -16.66 10.35
N ALA A 359 -12.24 -17.46 10.09
CA ALA A 359 -13.11 -17.96 11.15
C ALA A 359 -12.45 -19.17 11.85
N PRO A 360 -12.07 -19.07 13.14
CA PRO A 360 -11.56 -20.23 13.86
C PRO A 360 -12.65 -21.29 13.95
N GLU A 361 -12.32 -22.53 13.58
CA GLU A 361 -13.17 -23.69 13.80
C GLU A 361 -13.36 -23.85 15.31
N GLU A 362 -14.54 -23.50 15.82
CA GLU A 362 -14.92 -23.80 17.20
C GLU A 362 -14.92 -25.32 17.36
N THR A 363 -13.85 -25.83 17.96
CA THR A 363 -13.73 -27.25 18.30
C THR A 363 -14.64 -27.51 19.51
N PRO A 364 -15.54 -28.51 19.46
CA PRO A 364 -16.50 -28.80 20.52
C PRO A 364 -15.88 -29.28 21.83
#